data_AF-A0A6A0A974-F1
#
_entry.id   AF-A0A6A0A974-F1
#
_cell.length_a   1.000
_cell.length_b   1.000
_cell.length_c   1.000
_cell.angle_alpha   90.00
_cell.angle_beta   90.00
_cell.angle_gamma   90.00
#
_symmetry.space_group_name_H-M   'P 1'
#
loop_
_entity.id
_entity.type
_entity.pdbx_description
1 polymer ?
#
loop_
_entity_poly.entity_id
_entity_poly.type
_entity_poly.pdbx_seq_one_letter_code
_entity_poly.pdbx_strand_id
1 'polypeptide(L)' 'MGQIGDVDCPVFDGVYEYCQIYSGGSVTGAAMLATGQADIAFNWSGGMHHAKRAEASGFCYVNDIVLGILELLKVR' A
#
# COMPACT_ATOMS: atom_id res chain seq x y z
N MET A 1 -19.86 2.13 2.97
CA MET A 1 -19.72 1.10 1.92
C MET A 1 -19.41 1.88 0.65
N GLY A 2 -18.16 1.89 0.20
CA GLY A 2 -17.71 2.77 -0.89
C GLY A 2 -17.15 1.95 -2.05
N GLN A 3 -17.76 2.05 -3.24
CA GLN A 3 -17.15 1.50 -4.46
C GLN A 3 -16.05 2.45 -4.95
N ILE A 4 -15.08 1.92 -5.71
CA ILE A 4 -14.16 2.78 -6.48
C ILE A 4 -15.03 3.63 -7.42
N GLY A 5 -14.82 4.94 -7.39
CA GLY A 5 -15.64 5.93 -8.11
C GLY A 5 -16.71 6.63 -7.26
N ASP A 6 -16.87 6.25 -5.98
CA ASP A 6 -17.69 7.00 -5.03
C ASP A 6 -16.94 8.29 -4.56
N VAL A 7 -17.66 9.22 -3.93
CA VAL A 7 -17.17 10.55 -3.53
C VAL A 7 -15.88 10.47 -2.69
N ASP A 8 -15.77 9.42 -1.87
CA ASP A 8 -14.63 9.18 -0.98
C ASP A 8 -13.42 8.54 -1.69
N CYS A 9 -13.64 7.84 -2.81
CA CYS A 9 -12.60 7.13 -3.56
C CYS A 9 -12.79 7.32 -5.07
N PRO A 10 -12.65 8.56 -5.58
CA PRO A 10 -12.95 8.87 -6.98
C PRO A 10 -12.02 8.17 -7.97
N VAL A 11 -12.51 7.95 -9.18
CA VAL A 11 -11.63 7.61 -10.31
C VAL A 11 -10.96 8.89 -10.80
N PHE A 12 -9.65 8.84 -10.99
CA PHE A 12 -8.86 9.91 -11.59
C PHE A 12 -7.78 9.33 -12.51
N ASP A 13 -7.31 10.14 -13.45
CA ASP A 13 -6.25 9.75 -14.37
C ASP A 13 -4.97 9.43 -13.60
N GLY A 14 -4.43 8.22 -13.81
CA GLY A 14 -3.25 7.76 -13.10
C GLY A 14 -3.51 7.12 -11.73
N VAL A 15 -4.77 6.85 -11.33
CA VAL A 15 -5.08 6.19 -10.04
C VAL A 15 -4.33 4.88 -9.83
N TYR A 16 -4.14 4.09 -10.90
CA TYR A 16 -3.40 2.83 -10.81
C TYR A 16 -1.90 3.06 -10.59
N GLU A 17 -1.29 4.00 -11.32
CA GLU A 17 0.12 4.36 -11.16
C GLU A 17 0.40 4.94 -9.77
N TYR A 18 -0.48 5.83 -9.28
CA TYR A 18 -0.46 6.31 -7.90
C TYR A 18 -0.42 5.14 -6.90
N CYS A 19 -1.29 4.14 -7.09
CA CYS A 19 -1.30 2.94 -6.26
C CYS A 19 0.00 2.14 -6.34
N GLN A 20 0.57 1.97 -7.53
CA GLN A 20 1.81 1.24 -7.72
C GLN A 20 2.99 1.91 -7.01
N ILE A 21 3.08 3.25 -7.06
CA ILE A 21 4.19 4.00 -6.46
C ILE A 21 4.22 3.80 -4.94
N TYR A 22 3.11 4.10 -4.23
CA TYR A 22 3.14 4.00 -2.77
C TYR A 22 3.21 2.55 -2.28
N SER A 23 2.53 1.62 -2.95
CA SER A 23 2.54 0.22 -2.53
C SER A 23 3.88 -0.45 -2.82
N GLY A 24 4.51 -0.12 -3.95
CA GLY A 24 5.85 -0.58 -4.29
C GLY A 24 6.90 -0.09 -3.30
N GLY A 25 6.79 1.15 -2.81
CA GLY A 25 7.64 1.68 -1.74
C GLY A 25 7.57 0.85 -0.46
N SER A 26 6.37 0.52 0.00
CA SER A 26 6.16 -0.25 1.23
C SER A 26 6.64 -1.71 1.10
N VAL A 27 6.39 -2.36 -0.04
CA VAL A 27 6.90 -3.72 -0.31
C VAL A 27 8.44 -3.73 -0.41
N THR A 28 9.03 -2.73 -1.07
CA THR A 28 10.49 -2.62 -1.18
C THR A 28 11.12 -2.38 0.19
N GLY A 29 10.57 -1.47 0.99
CA GLY A 29 11.03 -1.23 2.36
C GLY A 29 10.96 -2.48 3.22
N ALA A 30 9.86 -3.23 3.14
CA ALA A 30 9.71 -4.51 3.82
C ALA A 30 10.77 -5.54 3.37
N ALA A 31 11.03 -5.64 2.07
CA ALA A 31 12.07 -6.53 1.53
C ALA A 31 13.48 -6.12 1.99
N MET A 32 13.79 -4.83 2.05
CA MET A 32 15.07 -4.32 2.56
C MET A 32 15.28 -4.68 4.03
N LEU A 33 14.24 -4.53 4.86
CA LEU A 33 14.28 -4.94 6.28
C LEU A 33 14.45 -6.46 6.41
N ALA A 34 13.66 -7.23 5.66
CA ALA A 34 13.68 -8.70 5.68
C ALA A 34 15.04 -9.30 5.27
N THR A 35 15.78 -8.60 4.41
CA THR A 35 17.09 -9.05 3.90
C THR A 35 18.27 -8.43 4.65
N GLY A 36 18.03 -7.61 5.68
CA GLY A 36 19.08 -6.92 6.43
C GLY A 36 19.81 -5.82 5.63
N GLN A 37 19.23 -5.37 4.50
CA GLN A 37 19.77 -4.25 3.71
C GLN A 37 19.50 -2.89 4.37
N ALA A 38 18.57 -2.83 5.33
CA ALA A 38 18.30 -1.66 6.15
C ALA A 38 17.88 -2.06 7.56
N ASP A 39 18.22 -1.24 8.55
CA ASP A 39 17.71 -1.37 9.92
C ASP A 39 16.34 -0.70 10.08
N ILE A 40 16.10 0.38 9.31
CA ILE A 40 14.86 1.18 9.31
C ILE A 40 14.55 1.61 7.87
N ALA A 41 13.29 1.49 7.44
CA ALA A 41 12.81 1.94 6.15
C ALA A 41 11.63 2.92 6.31
N PHE A 42 11.63 4.03 5.57
CA PHE A 42 10.57 5.03 5.57
C PHE A 42 9.91 5.11 4.19
N ASN A 43 8.59 5.10 4.17
CA ASN A 43 7.81 5.41 2.97
C ASN A 43 6.70 6.40 3.32
N TRP A 44 6.96 7.70 3.13
CA TRP A 44 5.99 8.77 3.42
C TRP A 44 4.77 8.76 2.51
N SER A 45 4.86 8.11 1.34
CA SER A 45 3.75 8.00 0.40
C SER A 45 2.75 6.89 0.76
N GLY A 46 3.18 5.93 1.58
CA GLY A 46 2.37 4.77 1.99
C GLY A 46 1.47 5.07 3.19
N GLY A 47 0.91 4.01 3.77
CA GLY A 47 0.07 4.09 4.97
C GLY A 47 -1.43 4.05 4.70
N MET A 48 -1.85 3.51 3.55
CA MET A 48 -3.25 3.46 3.09
C MET A 48 -4.05 2.36 3.82
N HIS A 49 -4.26 2.56 5.12
CA HIS A 49 -4.75 1.53 6.05
C HIS A 49 -6.23 1.17 5.93
N HIS A 50 -7.04 1.94 5.22
CA HIS A 50 -8.49 1.71 5.14
C HIS A 50 -8.90 0.74 4.03
N ALA A 51 -8.08 0.60 2.98
CA ALA A 51 -8.36 -0.27 1.84
C ALA A 51 -8.58 -1.72 2.26
N LYS A 52 -9.58 -2.38 1.65
CA LYS A 52 -9.93 -3.80 1.89
C LYS A 52 -9.60 -4.63 0.64
N ARG A 53 -9.75 -5.95 0.74
CA ARG A 53 -9.44 -6.88 -0.38
C ARG A 53 -10.17 -6.55 -1.69
N ALA A 54 -11.40 -6.05 -1.61
CA ALA A 54 -12.26 -5.79 -2.76
C ALA A 54 -13.04 -4.48 -2.62
N GLU A 55 -12.56 -3.54 -1.80
CA GLU A 55 -13.24 -2.27 -1.51
C GLU A 55 -12.20 -1.18 -1.22
N ALA A 56 -12.39 0.00 -1.83
CA ALA A 56 -11.65 1.21 -1.51
C ALA A 56 -12.39 1.99 -0.40
N SER A 57 -11.67 2.66 0.48
CA SER A 57 -12.28 3.38 1.61
C SER A 57 -11.34 4.44 2.15
N GLY A 58 -11.86 5.63 2.50
CA GLY A 58 -11.08 6.70 3.13
C GLY A 58 -9.87 7.10 2.30
N PHE A 59 -10.07 7.35 1.00
CA PHE A 59 -9.02 7.63 0.01
C PHE A 59 -7.98 6.51 -0.20
N CYS A 60 -8.16 5.33 0.42
CA CYS A 60 -7.25 4.20 0.30
C CYS A 60 -7.77 3.20 -0.74
N TYR A 61 -7.00 2.97 -1.81
CA TYR A 61 -7.35 2.06 -2.91
C TYR A 61 -6.66 0.70 -2.81
N VAL A 62 -5.39 0.67 -2.39
CA VAL A 62 -4.57 -0.54 -2.15
C VAL A 62 -4.01 -0.44 -0.74
N ASN A 63 -4.07 -1.53 0.02
CA ASN A 63 -3.56 -1.56 1.39
C ASN A 63 -2.08 -1.95 1.39
N ASP A 64 -1.21 -0.97 1.23
CA ASP A 64 0.25 -1.17 1.17
C ASP A 64 0.84 -1.68 2.50
N ILE A 65 0.22 -1.35 3.63
CA ILE A 65 0.62 -1.86 4.95
C ILE A 65 0.44 -3.38 5.00
N VAL A 66 -0.72 -3.88 4.57
CA VAL A 66 -0.98 -5.33 4.52
C VAL A 66 0.01 -6.01 3.58
N LEU A 67 0.29 -5.44 2.41
CA LEU A 67 1.25 -5.99 1.46
C LEU A 67 2.68 -6.02 2.05
N GLY A 68 3.13 -4.94 2.69
CA GLY A 68 4.43 -4.88 3.36
C GLY A 68 4.54 -5.91 4.50
N ILE A 69 3.50 -6.08 5.32
CA ILE A 69 3.48 -7.10 6.38
C ILE A 69 3.54 -8.50 5.78
N LEU A 70 2.81 -8.78 4.69
CA LEU A 70 2.88 -10.06 4.01
C LEU A 70 4.28 -10.34 3.44
N GLU A 71 4.97 -9.32 2.95
CA GLU A 71 6.38 -9.43 2.52
C GLU A 71 7.30 -9.82 3.69
N LEU A 72 7.17 -9.13 4.83
CA LEU A 72 7.91 -9.45 6.04
C LEU A 72 7.63 -10.89 6.54
N LEU A 73 6.42 -11.41 6.35
CA LEU A 73 6.06 -12.77 6.75
C LEU A 73 6.57 -13.88 5.81
N LYS A 74 7.20 -13.56 4.67
CA LYS A 74 7.82 -14.55 3.78
C LYS A 74 9.10 -15.13 4.36
N VAL A 75 9.86 -14.33 5.11
CA VAL A 75 11.05 -14.78 5.84
C VAL A 75 10.60 -15.39 7.16
N ARG A 76 10.30 -16.69 7.12
CA ARG A 76 10.13 -17.55 8.29
C ARG A 76 11.26 -18.55 8.37
#